data_AF-A0A4Z0ZVY8-F1
#
_entry.id   AF-A0A4Z0ZVY8-F1
#
_cell.length_a   1.000
_cell.length_b   1.000
_cell.length_c   1.000
_cell.angle_alpha   90.00
_cell.angle_beta   90.00
_cell.angle_gamma   90.00
#
_symmetry.space_group_name_H-M   'P 1'
#
loop_
_entity.id
_entity.type
_entity.pdbx_description
1 polymer ?
#
loop_
_entity_poly.entity_id
_entity_poly.type
_entity_poly.pdbx_seq_one_letter_code
_entity_poly.pdbx_strand_id
1 'polypeptide(L)'
;MQIENESHKLVREWKEWLSKGELTPVFQPILSSESTGIYGYELLGRLSTNEGYLSLGEFFLTHTLGYDELFFLKKQVDETIRYTALQKFAKHAPPETKLFLNISPNILYHALLNLETTLPQTIRMVREIGLDPTRIVIEITEERFPHNLELLKPVLNLYRKEGFSIAVDDAGSEASNLDRIGLFHPEIIKVDLQMLRRSTFSRNFKEILLNLSKLGESLGSSLLFEGIESEDELYNALNYGARYIQGYYFAKPEVPFSGRFEYRSEMQSSLEYFHARKQKEMNHQIEWETIWKNKLSEIVMGFGEVDGIWEWQENFNTSVFGDGDFFRMYITNHMGFQVSPNYSRTDFGDMKPDYSFLGKNWSFRPYFFEHLHKSKTSRDAWTLSHMYHDISERMMLRTFARNLSENLILFIDVVVSRS
;
A
#
# COMPACT_ATOMS: atom_id res chain seq x y z
N MET A 1 12.92 -25.68 -20.52
CA MET A 1 12.22 -26.24 -21.70
C MET A 1 10.84 -26.72 -21.27
N GLN A 2 9.99 -25.76 -20.89
CA GLN A 2 8.59 -25.98 -20.47
C GLN A 2 7.83 -24.65 -20.64
N ILE A 3 7.92 -24.06 -21.84
CA ILE A 3 7.24 -22.80 -22.24
C ILE A 3 6.26 -23.07 -23.41
N GLU A 4 6.06 -24.32 -23.83
CA GLU A 4 5.20 -24.64 -24.97
C GLU A 4 3.91 -25.32 -24.49
N ASN A 5 2.87 -24.51 -24.22
CA ASN A 5 1.46 -24.80 -24.50
C ASN A 5 0.53 -23.70 -23.95
N GLU A 6 0.81 -22.43 -24.24
CA GLU A 6 -0.26 -21.44 -24.27
C GLU A 6 -0.98 -21.60 -25.61
N SER A 7 -2.24 -22.03 -25.57
CA SER A 7 -3.11 -22.16 -26.72
C SER A 7 -3.28 -20.79 -27.38
N HIS A 8 -2.42 -20.44 -28.33
CA HIS A 8 -2.56 -19.27 -29.18
C HIS A 8 -3.81 -19.45 -30.05
N LYS A 9 -4.97 -18.98 -29.57
CA LYS A 9 -6.13 -18.80 -30.44
C LYS A 9 -5.71 -17.89 -31.59
N LEU A 10 -5.86 -18.37 -32.82
CA LEU A 10 -5.61 -17.54 -34.01
C LEU A 10 -6.57 -16.35 -33.99
N VAL A 11 -6.20 -15.21 -34.59
CA VAL A 11 -7.07 -14.01 -34.66
C VAL A 11 -8.47 -14.33 -35.20
N ARG A 12 -8.55 -15.28 -36.12
CA ARG A 12 -9.80 -15.81 -36.65
C ARG A 12 -10.70 -16.39 -35.56
N GLU A 13 -10.15 -17.17 -34.63
CA GLU A 13 -10.92 -17.78 -33.53
C GLU A 13 -11.45 -16.72 -32.57
N TRP A 14 -10.69 -15.65 -32.33
CA TRP A 14 -11.17 -14.51 -31.54
C TRP A 14 -12.31 -13.77 -32.24
N LYS A 15 -12.20 -13.52 -33.55
CA LYS A 15 -13.29 -12.92 -34.33
C LYS A 15 -14.55 -13.78 -34.31
N GLU A 16 -14.40 -15.10 -34.48
CA GLU A 16 -15.50 -16.06 -34.40
C GLU A 16 -16.14 -16.06 -32.99
N TRP A 17 -15.33 -16.04 -31.93
CA TRP A 17 -15.83 -15.97 -30.55
C TRP A 17 -16.56 -14.66 -30.26
N LEU A 18 -16.01 -13.51 -30.65
CA LEU A 18 -16.65 -12.20 -30.49
C LEU A 18 -17.97 -12.11 -31.26
N SER A 19 -18.11 -12.83 -32.38
CA SER A 19 -19.36 -12.82 -33.15
C SER A 19 -20.53 -13.54 -32.47
N LYS A 20 -20.29 -14.28 -31.38
CA LYS A 20 -21.32 -15.03 -30.64
C LYS A 20 -22.20 -14.18 -29.73
N GLY A 21 -21.88 -12.89 -29.54
CA GLY A 21 -22.63 -12.03 -28.64
C GLY A 21 -22.39 -10.54 -28.88
N GLU A 22 -22.94 -9.72 -28.00
CA GLU A 22 -22.82 -8.26 -28.07
C GLU A 22 -21.78 -7.74 -27.07
N LEU A 23 -20.88 -6.87 -27.54
CA LEU A 23 -19.92 -6.18 -26.68
C LEU A 23 -20.65 -5.26 -25.71
N THR A 24 -20.63 -5.62 -24.43
CA THR A 24 -21.41 -4.93 -23.40
C THR A 24 -20.50 -4.43 -22.28
N PRO A 25 -20.54 -3.14 -21.94
CA PRO A 25 -19.90 -2.64 -20.74
C PRO A 25 -20.73 -3.01 -19.50
N VAL A 26 -20.05 -3.49 -18.45
CA VAL A 26 -20.59 -3.63 -17.09
C VAL A 26 -19.75 -2.82 -16.13
N PHE A 27 -20.31 -2.48 -14.97
CA PHE A 27 -19.73 -1.50 -14.06
C PHE A 27 -19.60 -2.10 -12.67
N GLN A 28 -18.42 -2.07 -12.07
CA GLN A 28 -18.25 -2.49 -10.69
C GLN A 28 -18.06 -1.26 -9.77
N PRO A 29 -18.90 -1.09 -8.74
CA PRO A 29 -18.77 0.01 -7.78
C PRO A 29 -17.42 0.01 -7.04
N ILE A 30 -16.85 1.20 -6.91
CA ILE A 30 -15.69 1.53 -6.07
C ILE A 30 -16.20 2.44 -4.95
N LEU A 31 -16.11 2.00 -3.71
CA LEU A 31 -16.60 2.71 -2.54
C LEU A 31 -15.49 3.56 -1.91
N SER A 32 -15.88 4.64 -1.23
CA SER A 32 -14.98 5.53 -0.49
C SER A 32 -15.13 5.36 1.01
N SER A 33 -14.02 5.13 1.70
CA SER A 33 -13.97 5.09 3.18
C SER A 33 -14.26 6.46 3.81
N GLU A 34 -14.06 7.54 3.06
CA GLU A 34 -14.24 8.93 3.52
C GLU A 34 -15.70 9.39 3.39
N SER A 35 -16.30 9.22 2.21
CA SER A 35 -17.69 9.68 1.95
C SER A 35 -18.76 8.63 2.24
N THR A 36 -18.33 7.38 2.49
CA THR A 36 -19.16 6.17 2.66
C THR A 36 -20.11 5.85 1.51
N GLY A 37 -19.97 6.53 0.37
CA GLY A 37 -20.69 6.25 -0.87
C GLY A 37 -19.80 5.67 -1.96
N ILE A 38 -20.40 5.41 -3.11
CA ILE A 38 -19.69 5.06 -4.33
C ILE A 38 -18.89 6.27 -4.82
N TYR A 39 -17.58 6.11 -4.91
CA TYR A 39 -16.65 7.08 -5.50
C TYR A 39 -16.70 7.04 -7.03
N GLY A 40 -16.81 5.84 -7.60
CA GLY A 40 -16.85 5.64 -9.03
C GLY A 40 -17.14 4.20 -9.40
N TYR A 41 -17.00 3.89 -10.68
CA TYR A 41 -17.18 2.54 -11.18
C TYR A 41 -16.03 2.16 -12.08
N GLU A 42 -15.57 0.91 -11.95
CA GLU A 42 -14.68 0.31 -12.92
C GLU A 42 -15.46 -0.19 -14.13
N LEU A 43 -15.01 0.20 -15.32
CA LEU A 43 -15.51 -0.35 -16.56
C LEU A 43 -14.89 -1.71 -16.84
N LEU A 44 -15.75 -2.72 -16.99
CA LEU A 44 -15.35 -4.07 -17.39
C LEU A 44 -16.06 -4.48 -18.69
N GLY A 45 -15.28 -5.02 -19.63
CA GLY A 45 -15.81 -5.52 -20.89
C GLY A 45 -16.41 -6.92 -20.76
N ARG A 46 -17.62 -7.12 -21.29
CA ARG A 46 -18.29 -8.42 -21.39
C ARG A 46 -18.78 -8.69 -22.80
N LEU A 47 -18.89 -9.98 -23.13
CA LEU A 47 -19.68 -10.44 -24.27
C LEU A 47 -21.03 -10.93 -23.73
N SER A 48 -22.11 -10.24 -24.09
CA SER A 48 -23.48 -10.63 -23.75
C SER A 48 -23.94 -11.70 -24.73
N THR A 49 -24.20 -12.90 -24.22
CA THR A 49 -24.71 -14.03 -25.01
C THR A 49 -26.05 -14.50 -24.42
N ASN A 50 -26.69 -15.46 -25.09
CA ASN A 50 -27.91 -16.10 -24.56
C ASN A 50 -27.69 -16.84 -23.24
N GLU A 51 -26.43 -17.16 -22.90
CA GLU A 51 -26.03 -17.87 -21.67
C GLU A 51 -25.61 -16.91 -20.54
N GLY A 52 -25.60 -15.59 -20.81
CA GLY A 52 -25.22 -14.54 -19.87
C GLY A 52 -23.98 -13.77 -20.32
N TYR A 53 -23.28 -13.15 -19.36
CA TYR A 53 -22.11 -12.32 -19.63
C TYR A 53 -20.81 -13.12 -19.52
N LEU A 54 -20.03 -13.15 -20.59
CA LEU A 54 -18.68 -13.71 -20.61
C LEU A 54 -17.63 -12.61 -20.48
N SER A 55 -16.58 -12.83 -19.68
CA SER A 55 -15.50 -11.86 -19.53
C SER A 55 -14.67 -11.72 -20.80
N LEU A 56 -14.33 -10.49 -21.19
CA LEU A 56 -13.34 -10.22 -22.25
C LEU A 56 -11.89 -10.24 -21.72
N GLY A 57 -11.67 -10.56 -20.45
CA GLY A 57 -10.35 -10.55 -19.82
C GLY A 57 -9.33 -11.44 -20.55
N GLU A 58 -9.67 -12.70 -20.84
CA GLU A 58 -8.78 -13.63 -21.57
C GLU A 58 -8.38 -13.08 -22.94
N PHE A 59 -9.33 -12.47 -23.65
CA PHE A 59 -9.08 -11.82 -24.93
C PHE A 59 -8.07 -10.68 -24.79
N PHE A 60 -8.25 -9.77 -23.81
CA PHE A 60 -7.35 -8.65 -23.59
C PHE A 60 -5.98 -9.05 -23.03
N LEU A 61 -5.88 -10.14 -22.26
CA LEU A 61 -4.60 -10.65 -21.74
C LEU A 61 -3.78 -11.45 -22.76
N THR A 62 -4.37 -11.85 -23.89
CA THR A 62 -3.64 -12.61 -24.94
C THR A 62 -2.49 -11.79 -25.53
N HIS A 63 -1.24 -12.22 -25.44
CA HIS A 63 -0.10 -11.43 -25.91
C HIS A 63 -0.17 -11.07 -27.40
N THR A 64 0.30 -9.86 -27.75
CA THR A 64 0.46 -9.37 -29.13
C THR A 64 1.95 -9.28 -29.49
N LEU A 65 2.28 -9.43 -30.77
CA LEU A 65 3.63 -9.25 -31.29
C LEU A 65 3.74 -7.88 -31.97
N GLY A 66 3.78 -6.83 -31.16
CA GLY A 66 3.77 -5.44 -31.63
C GLY A 66 2.38 -5.02 -32.14
N TYR A 67 2.33 -4.26 -33.24
CA TYR A 67 1.09 -3.79 -33.85
C TYR A 67 0.59 -4.75 -34.93
N ASP A 68 0.32 -5.99 -34.53
CA ASP A 68 -0.22 -7.04 -35.40
C ASP A 68 -1.76 -6.95 -35.57
N GLU A 69 -2.36 -7.89 -36.30
CA GLU A 69 -3.81 -7.94 -36.52
C GLU A 69 -4.60 -8.08 -35.19
N LEU A 70 -4.04 -8.78 -34.20
CA LEU A 70 -4.67 -8.95 -32.89
C LEU A 70 -4.66 -7.64 -32.10
N PHE A 71 -3.57 -6.88 -32.15
CA PHE A 71 -3.49 -5.55 -31.54
C PHE A 71 -4.59 -4.62 -32.07
N PHE A 72 -4.76 -4.54 -33.39
CA PHE A 72 -5.80 -3.69 -33.98
C PHE A 72 -7.21 -4.18 -33.67
N LEU A 73 -7.44 -5.50 -33.61
CA LEU A 73 -8.71 -6.07 -33.17
C LEU A 73 -9.02 -5.71 -31.71
N LYS A 74 -8.05 -5.87 -30.81
CA LYS A 74 -8.18 -5.48 -29.39
C LYS A 74 -8.49 -4.01 -29.24
N LYS A 75 -7.73 -3.15 -29.94
CA LYS A 75 -7.93 -1.71 -29.94
C LYS A 75 -9.36 -1.35 -30.37
N GLN A 76 -9.87 -1.97 -31.44
CA GLN A 76 -11.23 -1.74 -31.92
C GLN A 76 -12.29 -2.14 -30.88
N VAL A 77 -12.13 -3.32 -30.27
CA VAL A 77 -13.06 -3.84 -29.24
C VAL A 77 -13.05 -2.94 -28.01
N ASP A 78 -11.87 -2.57 -27.52
CA ASP A 78 -11.67 -1.64 -26.40
C ASP A 78 -12.35 -0.28 -26.67
N GLU A 79 -12.07 0.33 -27.82
CA GLU A 79 -12.65 1.62 -28.19
C GLU A 79 -14.18 1.57 -28.28
N THR A 80 -14.74 0.47 -28.79
CA THR A 80 -16.19 0.25 -28.88
C THR A 80 -16.83 0.18 -27.50
N ILE A 81 -16.23 -0.58 -26.58
CA ILE A 81 -16.73 -0.74 -25.21
C ILE A 81 -16.64 0.57 -24.44
N ARG A 82 -15.49 1.26 -24.51
CA ARG A 82 -15.29 2.53 -23.82
C ARG A 82 -16.21 3.62 -24.33
N TYR A 83 -16.44 3.71 -25.64
CA TYR A 83 -17.39 4.66 -26.20
C TYR A 83 -18.81 4.41 -25.67
N THR A 84 -19.26 3.15 -25.72
CA THR A 84 -20.58 2.74 -25.22
C THR A 84 -20.71 3.01 -23.72
N ALA A 85 -19.66 2.74 -22.95
CA ALA A 85 -19.62 3.00 -21.51
C ALA A 85 -19.71 4.49 -21.19
N LEU A 86 -18.95 5.33 -21.90
CA LEU A 86 -18.97 6.78 -21.72
C LEU A 86 -20.35 7.36 -22.03
N GLN A 87 -21.02 6.90 -23.09
CA GLN A 87 -22.38 7.32 -23.40
C GLN A 87 -23.38 6.94 -22.29
N LYS A 88 -23.30 5.69 -21.79
CA LYS A 88 -24.13 5.23 -20.67
C LYS A 88 -23.84 6.03 -19.40
N PHE A 89 -22.57 6.28 -19.10
CA PHE A 89 -22.13 7.03 -17.93
C PHE A 89 -22.63 8.48 -17.96
N ALA A 90 -22.50 9.17 -19.10
CA ALA A 90 -23.00 10.53 -19.27
C ALA A 90 -24.50 10.66 -19.00
N LYS A 91 -25.27 9.64 -19.36
CA LYS A 91 -26.73 9.67 -19.27
C LYS A 91 -27.28 9.15 -17.94
N HIS A 92 -26.60 8.20 -17.31
CA HIS A 92 -27.19 7.40 -16.22
C HIS A 92 -26.35 7.34 -14.94
N ALA A 93 -25.07 7.74 -14.95
CA ALA A 93 -24.26 7.64 -13.76
C ALA A 93 -24.69 8.65 -12.68
N PRO A 94 -24.67 8.29 -11.40
CA PRO A 94 -24.96 9.23 -10.32
C PRO A 94 -24.02 10.46 -10.37
N PRO A 95 -24.49 11.64 -9.96
CA PRO A 95 -23.63 12.84 -9.89
C PRO A 95 -22.39 12.61 -9.03
N GLU A 96 -21.30 13.31 -9.37
CA GLU A 96 -20.03 13.31 -8.63
C GLU A 96 -19.32 11.94 -8.53
N THR A 97 -19.78 10.92 -9.24
CA THR A 97 -19.07 9.65 -9.37
C THR A 97 -18.06 9.70 -10.51
N LYS A 98 -17.04 8.83 -10.46
CA LYS A 98 -16.04 8.68 -11.53
C LYS A 98 -16.22 7.40 -12.34
N LEU A 99 -15.63 7.36 -13.53
CA LEU A 99 -15.50 6.15 -14.35
C LEU A 99 -14.01 5.82 -14.53
N PHE A 100 -13.63 4.62 -14.13
CA PHE A 100 -12.28 4.09 -14.31
C PHE A 100 -12.22 3.32 -15.64
N LEU A 101 -11.25 3.70 -16.47
CA LEU A 101 -11.03 3.12 -17.79
C LEU A 101 -9.64 2.49 -17.83
N ASN A 102 -9.62 1.16 -17.91
CA ASN A 102 -8.42 0.39 -18.20
C ASN A 102 -7.86 0.76 -19.57
N ILE A 103 -6.58 1.15 -19.64
CA ILE A 103 -5.86 1.42 -20.88
C ILE A 103 -4.49 0.75 -20.85
N SER A 104 -4.26 -0.09 -21.86
CA SER A 104 -2.97 -0.71 -22.12
C SER A 104 -1.87 0.32 -22.41
N PRO A 105 -0.66 0.16 -21.85
CA PRO A 105 0.50 0.97 -22.21
C PRO A 105 0.84 0.88 -23.71
N ASN A 106 0.57 -0.24 -24.38
CA ASN A 106 0.77 -0.40 -25.82
C ASN A 106 -0.20 0.49 -26.64
N ILE A 107 -1.45 0.63 -26.19
CA ILE A 107 -2.43 1.54 -26.80
C ILE A 107 -2.02 3.00 -26.57
N LEU A 108 -1.54 3.34 -25.37
CA LEU A 108 -1.03 4.67 -25.07
C LEU A 108 0.18 5.04 -25.93
N TYR A 109 1.11 4.12 -26.09
CA TYR A 109 2.28 4.34 -26.95
C TYR A 109 1.87 4.48 -28.42
N HIS A 110 0.92 3.68 -28.91
CA HIS A 110 0.39 3.86 -30.26
C HIS A 110 -0.28 5.23 -30.44
N ALA A 111 -0.98 5.72 -29.42
CA ALA A 111 -1.54 7.08 -29.44
C ALA A 111 -0.44 8.15 -29.45
N LEU A 112 0.63 7.97 -28.66
CA LEU A 112 1.81 8.85 -28.61
C LEU A 112 2.40 9.07 -30.01
N LEU A 113 2.58 8.00 -30.79
CA LEU A 113 3.13 8.06 -32.15
C LEU A 113 2.31 8.94 -33.11
N ASN A 114 1.04 9.21 -32.78
CA ASN A 114 0.12 9.98 -33.60
C ASN A 114 -0.25 11.34 -32.97
N LEU A 115 0.37 11.74 -31.86
CA LEU A 115 -0.02 12.95 -31.12
C LEU A 115 0.11 14.26 -31.90
N GLU A 116 1.00 14.31 -32.89
CA GLU A 116 1.13 15.49 -33.76
C GLU A 116 -0.08 15.69 -34.66
N THR A 117 -0.82 14.61 -34.96
CA THR A 117 -1.93 14.63 -35.92
C THR A 117 -3.29 14.46 -35.26
N THR A 118 -3.37 13.82 -34.08
CA THR A 118 -4.64 13.59 -33.40
C THR A 118 -4.48 13.46 -31.89
N LEU A 119 -5.54 13.82 -31.16
CA LEU A 119 -5.61 13.58 -29.71
C LEU A 119 -5.81 12.08 -29.42
N PRO A 120 -5.36 11.60 -28.24
CA PRO A 120 -5.70 10.27 -27.76
C PRO A 120 -7.20 10.02 -27.84
N GLN A 121 -7.57 8.80 -28.26
CA GLN A 121 -8.95 8.49 -28.61
C GLN A 121 -9.93 8.76 -27.45
N THR A 122 -9.54 8.47 -26.21
CA THR A 122 -10.37 8.71 -25.02
C THR A 122 -10.71 10.19 -24.83
N ILE A 123 -9.74 11.08 -25.03
CA ILE A 123 -9.96 12.54 -24.94
C ILE A 123 -10.98 12.96 -26.00
N ARG A 124 -10.85 12.42 -27.23
CA ARG A 124 -11.81 12.71 -28.31
C ARG A 124 -13.22 12.26 -27.95
N MET A 125 -13.37 11.02 -27.48
CA MET A 125 -14.66 10.45 -27.07
C MET A 125 -15.32 11.27 -25.95
N VAL A 126 -14.56 11.63 -24.91
CA VAL A 126 -15.07 12.42 -23.77
C VAL A 126 -15.52 13.80 -24.23
N ARG A 127 -14.75 14.49 -25.07
CA ARG A 127 -15.11 15.79 -25.65
C ARG A 127 -16.35 15.72 -26.54
N GLU A 128 -16.43 14.71 -27.40
CA GLU A 128 -17.57 14.49 -28.30
C GLU A 128 -18.88 14.27 -27.53
N ILE A 129 -18.82 13.51 -26.44
CA ILE A 129 -19.99 13.24 -25.58
C ILE A 129 -20.34 14.45 -24.68
N GLY A 130 -19.39 15.37 -24.46
CA GLY A 130 -19.57 16.51 -23.56
C GLY A 130 -19.48 16.12 -22.08
N LEU A 131 -18.71 15.06 -21.77
CA LEU A 131 -18.43 14.64 -20.40
C LEU A 131 -17.35 15.51 -19.76
N ASP A 132 -17.49 15.79 -18.46
CA ASP A 132 -16.44 16.41 -17.67
C ASP A 132 -15.25 15.43 -17.52
N PRO A 133 -14.05 15.76 -18.04
CA PRO A 133 -12.86 14.91 -17.94
C PRO A 133 -12.44 14.59 -16.50
N THR A 134 -12.77 15.46 -15.53
CA THR A 134 -12.42 15.25 -14.12
C THR A 134 -13.16 14.06 -13.50
N ARG A 135 -14.21 13.57 -14.17
CA ARG A 135 -14.94 12.36 -13.80
C ARG A 135 -14.35 11.08 -14.38
N ILE A 136 -13.27 11.15 -15.16
CA ILE A 136 -12.67 9.99 -15.80
C ILE A 136 -11.29 9.72 -15.18
N VAL A 137 -11.07 8.46 -14.78
CA VAL A 137 -9.79 7.96 -14.30
C VAL A 137 -9.21 7.03 -15.36
N ILE A 138 -8.01 7.33 -15.81
CA ILE A 138 -7.26 6.50 -16.75
C ILE A 138 -6.40 5.54 -15.93
N GLU A 139 -6.73 4.26 -16.01
CA GLU A 139 -6.00 3.22 -15.31
C GLU A 139 -5.01 2.54 -16.24
N ILE A 140 -3.72 2.57 -15.88
CA ILE A 140 -2.67 1.95 -16.67
C ILE A 140 -2.48 0.51 -16.22
N THR A 141 -2.83 -0.42 -17.10
CA THR A 141 -2.79 -1.85 -16.82
C THR A 141 -1.36 -2.38 -16.73
N GLU A 142 -1.18 -3.55 -16.11
CA GLU A 142 0.12 -4.21 -15.96
C GLU A 142 0.73 -4.75 -17.27
N GLU A 143 -0.02 -4.76 -18.39
CA GLU A 143 0.39 -5.37 -19.65
C GLU A 143 1.85 -5.06 -20.03
N ARG A 144 2.58 -6.09 -20.45
CA ARG A 144 3.99 -5.98 -20.82
C ARG A 144 4.19 -4.90 -21.89
N PHE A 145 5.03 -3.94 -21.55
CA PHE A 145 5.44 -2.87 -22.45
C PHE A 145 6.91 -3.08 -22.89
N PRO A 146 7.19 -3.27 -24.19
CA PRO A 146 8.54 -3.61 -24.64
C PRO A 146 9.50 -2.41 -24.72
N HIS A 147 9.01 -1.19 -24.49
CA HIS A 147 9.79 0.04 -24.56
C HIS A 147 10.01 0.67 -23.17
N ASN A 148 10.77 1.76 -23.13
CA ASN A 148 10.96 2.53 -21.90
C ASN A 148 9.64 3.22 -21.49
N LEU A 149 9.15 2.93 -20.27
CA LEU A 149 7.93 3.53 -19.69
C LEU A 149 7.97 5.07 -19.66
N GLU A 150 9.16 5.68 -19.61
CA GLU A 150 9.29 7.14 -19.68
C GLU A 150 8.69 7.75 -20.94
N LEU A 151 8.63 7.00 -22.04
CA LEU A 151 8.02 7.43 -23.30
C LEU A 151 6.52 7.72 -23.14
N LEU A 152 5.86 7.17 -22.11
CA LEU A 152 4.44 7.41 -21.86
C LEU A 152 4.17 8.75 -21.14
N LYS A 153 5.19 9.41 -20.56
CA LYS A 153 5.02 10.67 -19.82
C LYS A 153 4.27 11.76 -20.61
N PRO A 154 4.56 12.03 -21.91
CA PRO A 154 3.88 13.09 -22.65
C PRO A 154 2.37 12.84 -22.78
N VAL A 155 1.95 11.60 -23.05
CA VAL A 155 0.52 11.28 -23.20
C VAL A 155 -0.20 11.31 -21.85
N LEU A 156 0.43 10.86 -20.76
CA LEU A 156 -0.13 10.96 -19.41
C LEU A 156 -0.27 12.43 -18.95
N ASN A 157 0.73 13.27 -19.25
CA ASN A 157 0.66 14.70 -18.96
C ASN A 157 -0.44 15.40 -19.78
N LEU A 158 -0.68 14.96 -21.02
CA LEU A 158 -1.80 15.46 -21.81
C LEU A 158 -3.15 15.09 -21.16
N TYR A 159 -3.32 13.84 -20.70
CA TYR A 159 -4.52 13.46 -19.95
C TYR A 159 -4.74 14.33 -18.71
N ARG A 160 -3.69 14.57 -17.90
CA ARG A 160 -3.80 15.47 -16.74
C ARG A 160 -4.16 16.89 -17.12
N LYS A 161 -3.54 17.43 -18.18
CA LYS A 161 -3.84 18.78 -18.68
C LYS A 161 -5.30 18.94 -19.09
N GLU A 162 -5.91 17.87 -19.59
CA GLU A 162 -7.32 17.83 -19.95
C GLU A 162 -8.25 17.60 -18.74
N GLY A 163 -7.70 17.29 -17.55
CA GLY A 163 -8.45 17.14 -16.30
C GLY A 163 -8.65 15.70 -15.83
N PHE A 164 -8.16 14.70 -16.58
CA PHE A 164 -8.26 13.29 -16.19
C PHE A 164 -7.36 12.99 -14.98
N SER A 165 -7.78 12.03 -14.15
CA SER A 165 -6.90 11.42 -13.14
C SER A 165 -6.24 10.16 -13.69
N ILE A 166 -5.07 9.79 -13.15
CA ILE A 166 -4.33 8.59 -13.50
C ILE A 166 -4.33 7.62 -12.31
N ALA A 167 -4.63 6.36 -12.60
CA ALA A 167 -4.42 5.24 -11.70
C ALA A 167 -3.36 4.30 -12.28
N VAL A 168 -2.60 3.64 -11.40
CA VAL A 168 -1.76 2.51 -11.80
C VAL A 168 -2.31 1.24 -11.20
N ASP A 169 -2.44 0.23 -12.04
CA ASP A 169 -2.82 -1.09 -11.61
C ASP A 169 -1.64 -1.81 -10.95
N ASP A 170 -1.97 -2.65 -9.97
CA ASP A 170 -1.13 -3.66 -9.37
C ASP A 170 0.22 -3.18 -8.78
N ALA A 171 0.25 -2.61 -7.57
CA ALA A 171 1.51 -2.24 -6.90
C ALA A 171 2.35 -3.44 -6.37
N GLY A 172 2.00 -4.68 -6.70
CA GLY A 172 2.24 -5.80 -5.77
C GLY A 172 2.92 -7.07 -6.24
N SER A 173 2.85 -7.37 -7.53
CA SER A 173 3.13 -8.70 -8.08
C SER A 173 4.44 -8.76 -8.88
N GLU A 174 4.88 -7.64 -9.47
CA GLU A 174 6.06 -7.56 -10.34
C GLU A 174 7.06 -6.46 -9.95
N ALA A 175 8.33 -6.63 -10.33
CA ALA A 175 9.42 -5.70 -10.03
C ALA A 175 9.25 -4.30 -10.65
N SER A 176 8.31 -4.10 -11.58
CA SER A 176 8.15 -2.85 -12.36
C SER A 176 7.25 -1.79 -11.70
N ASN A 177 6.64 -2.08 -10.56
CA ASN A 177 5.51 -1.30 -10.05
C ASN A 177 5.93 0.00 -9.33
N LEU A 178 7.04 -0.02 -8.60
CA LEU A 178 7.59 1.21 -7.99
C LEU A 178 8.09 2.20 -9.05
N ASP A 179 8.67 1.68 -10.14
CA ASP A 179 9.07 2.52 -11.27
C ASP A 179 7.86 3.19 -11.91
N ARG A 180 6.76 2.46 -12.12
CA ARG A 180 5.49 3.04 -12.63
C ARG A 180 4.96 4.13 -11.70
N ILE A 181 4.92 3.89 -10.39
CA ILE A 181 4.47 4.90 -9.40
C ILE A 181 5.34 6.17 -9.48
N GLY A 182 6.68 6.00 -9.45
CA GLY A 182 7.62 7.11 -9.50
C GLY A 182 7.65 7.86 -10.83
N LEU A 183 7.44 7.17 -11.96
CA LEU A 183 7.45 7.79 -13.28
C LEU A 183 6.12 8.47 -13.59
N PHE A 184 5.01 7.82 -13.26
CA PHE A 184 3.68 8.28 -13.66
C PHE A 184 3.09 9.28 -12.68
N HIS A 185 3.48 9.29 -11.40
CA HIS A 185 2.91 10.13 -10.35
C HIS A 185 1.38 10.01 -10.25
N PRO A 186 0.83 8.80 -10.08
CA PRO A 186 -0.61 8.57 -10.16
C PRO A 186 -1.35 9.17 -8.96
N GLU A 187 -2.58 9.62 -9.19
CA GLU A 187 -3.48 10.05 -8.12
C GLU A 187 -4.04 8.85 -7.34
N ILE A 188 -4.08 7.65 -7.97
CA ILE A 188 -4.57 6.41 -7.37
C ILE A 188 -3.59 5.26 -7.61
N ILE A 189 -3.28 4.51 -6.56
CA ILE A 189 -2.51 3.26 -6.65
C ILE A 189 -3.43 2.11 -6.28
N LYS A 190 -3.57 1.14 -7.18
CA LYS A 190 -4.39 -0.05 -6.95
C LYS A 190 -3.57 -1.14 -6.26
N VAL A 191 -4.21 -1.85 -5.34
CA VAL A 191 -3.59 -2.88 -4.51
C VAL A 191 -4.44 -4.15 -4.57
N ASP A 192 -3.87 -5.19 -5.15
CA ASP A 192 -4.54 -6.48 -5.33
C ASP A 192 -4.72 -7.27 -4.02
N LEU A 193 -5.78 -8.06 -3.99
CA LEU A 193 -6.16 -8.91 -2.87
C LEU A 193 -5.10 -9.95 -2.51
N GLN A 194 -4.33 -10.48 -3.47
CA GLN A 194 -3.30 -11.48 -3.21
C GLN A 194 -2.19 -10.91 -2.33
N MET A 195 -1.82 -9.63 -2.52
CA MET A 195 -0.89 -8.97 -1.59
C MET A 195 -1.48 -8.89 -0.19
N LEU A 196 -2.75 -8.48 -0.10
CA LEU A 196 -3.45 -8.32 1.16
C LEU A 196 -3.53 -9.65 1.91
N ARG A 197 -3.95 -10.72 1.24
CA ARG A 197 -3.99 -12.09 1.78
C ARG A 197 -2.61 -12.55 2.21
N ARG A 198 -1.57 -12.37 1.39
CA ARG A 198 -0.18 -12.72 1.75
C ARG A 198 0.29 -11.97 2.98
N SER A 199 -0.14 -10.72 3.18
CA SER A 199 0.25 -9.94 4.36
C SER A 199 -0.27 -10.52 5.69
N THR A 200 -1.31 -11.35 5.67
CA THR A 200 -1.87 -11.96 6.88
C THR A 200 -0.98 -13.05 7.48
N PHE A 201 -0.19 -13.74 6.65
CA PHE A 201 0.73 -14.81 7.08
C PHE A 201 2.20 -14.55 6.73
N SER A 202 2.50 -13.55 5.91
CA SER A 202 3.86 -13.13 5.56
C SER A 202 4.16 -11.72 6.05
N ARG A 203 5.08 -11.64 7.00
CA ARG A 203 5.58 -10.37 7.52
C ARG A 203 6.15 -9.46 6.44
N ASN A 204 6.86 -10.03 5.46
CA ASN A 204 7.46 -9.22 4.40
C ASN A 204 6.38 -8.50 3.57
N PHE A 205 5.29 -9.18 3.24
CA PHE A 205 4.16 -8.55 2.54
C PHE A 205 3.45 -7.51 3.40
N LYS A 206 3.34 -7.72 4.71
CA LYS A 206 2.85 -6.70 5.64
C LYS A 206 3.71 -5.44 5.63
N GLU A 207 5.03 -5.57 5.71
CA GLU A 207 5.95 -4.42 5.65
C GLU A 207 5.90 -3.72 4.28
N ILE A 208 5.73 -4.47 3.19
CA ILE A 208 5.56 -3.89 1.85
C ILE A 208 4.29 -3.02 1.81
N LEU A 209 3.14 -3.51 2.27
CA LEU A 209 1.89 -2.74 2.29
C LEU A 209 1.96 -1.52 3.21
N LEU A 210 2.62 -1.63 4.37
CA LEU A 210 2.84 -0.48 5.27
C LEU A 210 3.71 0.60 4.60
N ASN A 211 4.76 0.21 3.87
CA ASN A 211 5.60 1.16 3.16
C ASN A 211 4.89 1.74 1.93
N LEU A 212 4.07 0.96 1.24
CA LEU A 212 3.23 1.45 0.14
C LEU A 212 2.22 2.49 0.63
N SER A 213 1.62 2.28 1.80
CA SER A 213 0.74 3.25 2.47
C SER A 213 1.45 4.58 2.71
N LYS A 214 2.64 4.54 3.34
CA LYS A 214 3.47 5.73 3.56
C LYS A 214 3.92 6.40 2.27
N LEU A 215 4.23 5.61 1.24
CA LEU A 215 4.59 6.12 -0.07
C LEU A 215 3.41 6.87 -0.70
N GLY A 216 2.21 6.29 -0.66
CA GLY A 216 0.98 6.94 -1.12
C GLY A 216 0.76 8.28 -0.43
N GLU A 217 0.85 8.32 0.90
CA GLU A 217 0.75 9.57 1.68
C GLU A 217 1.80 10.61 1.24
N SER A 218 3.05 10.19 1.06
CA SER A 218 4.17 11.08 0.70
C SER A 218 4.04 11.64 -0.71
N LEU A 219 3.46 10.86 -1.63
CA LEU A 219 3.25 11.27 -3.03
C LEU A 219 1.90 11.96 -3.26
N GLY A 220 1.00 11.95 -2.27
CA GLY A 220 -0.38 12.43 -2.44
C GLY A 220 -1.26 11.46 -3.26
N SER A 221 -0.89 10.19 -3.34
CA SER A 221 -1.63 9.14 -4.02
C SER A 221 -2.59 8.43 -3.06
N SER A 222 -3.82 8.19 -3.48
CA SER A 222 -4.80 7.42 -2.71
C SER A 222 -4.68 5.92 -3.02
N LEU A 223 -4.86 5.07 -2.01
CA LEU A 223 -4.88 3.63 -2.22
C LEU A 223 -6.30 3.11 -2.51
N LEU A 224 -6.41 2.31 -3.56
CA LEU A 224 -7.60 1.53 -3.92
C LEU A 224 -7.30 0.04 -3.70
N PHE A 225 -7.94 -0.60 -2.74
CA PHE A 225 -7.83 -2.04 -2.51
C PHE A 225 -8.92 -2.79 -3.26
N GLU A 226 -8.52 -3.80 -4.02
CA GLU A 226 -9.40 -4.56 -4.90
C GLU A 226 -9.61 -6.00 -4.47
N GLY A 227 -10.64 -6.63 -5.04
CA GLY A 227 -10.96 -8.03 -4.79
C GLY A 227 -11.43 -8.33 -3.37
N ILE A 228 -11.81 -7.34 -2.55
CA ILE A 228 -12.25 -7.59 -1.18
C ILE A 228 -13.50 -8.50 -1.16
N GLU A 229 -13.40 -9.63 -0.47
CA GLU A 229 -14.45 -10.66 -0.43
C GLU A 229 -14.97 -10.92 0.99
N SER A 230 -14.30 -10.40 2.03
CA SER A 230 -14.67 -10.60 3.44
C SER A 230 -14.42 -9.37 4.33
N GLU A 231 -15.06 -9.34 5.49
CA GLU A 231 -14.90 -8.28 6.50
C GLU A 231 -13.47 -8.22 7.07
N ASP A 232 -12.79 -9.36 7.24
CA ASP A 232 -11.40 -9.40 7.70
C ASP A 232 -10.43 -8.84 6.65
N GLU A 233 -10.67 -9.09 5.36
CA GLU A 233 -9.91 -8.45 4.28
C GLU A 233 -10.15 -6.94 4.27
N LEU A 234 -11.40 -6.50 4.39
CA LEU A 234 -11.73 -5.08 4.50
C LEU A 234 -11.03 -4.42 5.69
N TYR A 235 -11.05 -5.06 6.87
CA TYR A 235 -10.34 -4.59 8.06
C TYR A 235 -8.84 -4.41 7.78
N ASN A 236 -8.21 -5.38 7.11
CA ASN A 236 -6.80 -5.30 6.75
C ASN A 236 -6.52 -4.21 5.70
N ALA A 237 -7.38 -4.04 4.69
CA ALA A 237 -7.25 -2.97 3.71
C ALA A 237 -7.29 -1.58 4.40
N LEU A 238 -8.26 -1.37 5.31
CA LEU A 238 -8.36 -0.16 6.12
C LEU A 238 -7.14 0.05 7.03
N ASN A 239 -6.56 -1.02 7.59
CA ASN A 239 -5.31 -0.95 8.36
C ASN A 239 -4.13 -0.38 7.56
N TYR A 240 -4.13 -0.59 6.24
CA TYR A 240 -3.09 -0.10 5.33
C TYR A 240 -3.48 1.23 4.66
N GLY A 241 -4.56 1.90 5.11
CA GLY A 241 -4.95 3.21 4.61
C GLY A 241 -5.77 3.18 3.32
N ALA A 242 -6.56 2.13 3.10
CA ALA A 242 -7.51 2.05 1.98
C ALA A 242 -8.48 3.25 1.99
N ARG A 243 -8.30 4.19 1.06
CA ARG A 243 -9.25 5.29 0.82
C ARG A 243 -10.40 4.83 -0.05
N TYR A 244 -10.09 3.96 -1.02
CA TYR A 244 -11.06 3.36 -1.92
C TYR A 244 -11.03 1.85 -1.82
N ILE A 245 -12.19 1.22 -1.97
CA ILE A 245 -12.38 -0.22 -1.82
C ILE A 245 -13.28 -0.73 -2.94
N GLN A 246 -12.90 -1.87 -3.52
CA GLN A 246 -13.67 -2.59 -4.53
C GLN A 246 -13.62 -4.09 -4.25
N GLY A 247 -14.74 -4.78 -4.43
CA GLY A 247 -14.79 -6.23 -4.28
C GLY A 247 -16.19 -6.79 -4.07
N TYR A 248 -16.29 -8.11 -4.19
CA TYR A 248 -17.56 -8.83 -4.11
C TYR A 248 -18.20 -8.83 -2.71
N TYR A 249 -17.45 -8.43 -1.68
CA TYR A 249 -18.00 -8.15 -0.36
C TYR A 249 -19.12 -7.10 -0.42
N PHE A 250 -18.99 -6.08 -1.28
CA PHE A 250 -20.02 -5.07 -1.50
C PHE A 250 -20.84 -5.35 -2.76
N ALA A 251 -20.16 -5.48 -3.91
CA ALA A 251 -20.82 -5.52 -5.19
C ALA A 251 -20.02 -6.32 -6.24
N LYS A 252 -20.75 -7.10 -7.03
CA LYS A 252 -20.24 -7.68 -8.28
C LYS A 252 -20.42 -6.67 -9.43
N PRO A 253 -19.73 -6.85 -10.57
CA PRO A 253 -19.98 -6.05 -11.75
C PRO A 253 -21.44 -6.16 -12.18
N GLU A 254 -22.09 -5.01 -12.40
CA GLU A 254 -23.53 -4.93 -12.58
C GLU A 254 -23.95 -3.90 -13.63
N VAL A 255 -25.20 -4.01 -14.06
CA VAL A 255 -25.92 -3.07 -14.92
C VAL A 255 -27.39 -3.05 -14.49
N PRO A 256 -28.05 -1.89 -14.34
CA PRO A 256 -27.52 -0.52 -14.49
C PRO A 256 -26.57 -0.11 -13.33
N PHE A 257 -26.11 1.15 -13.32
CA PHE A 257 -25.30 1.67 -12.22
C PHE A 257 -26.07 1.64 -10.89
N SER A 258 -25.43 1.13 -9.84
CA SER A 258 -25.89 1.28 -8.45
C SER A 258 -25.95 2.73 -8.02
N GLY A 259 -26.85 3.06 -7.09
CA GLY A 259 -27.00 4.41 -6.55
C GLY A 259 -25.80 4.83 -5.70
N ARG A 260 -25.45 6.13 -5.69
CA ARG A 260 -24.28 6.66 -4.96
C ARG A 260 -24.20 6.23 -3.49
N PHE A 261 -25.33 6.05 -2.83
CA PHE A 261 -25.40 5.68 -1.40
C PHE A 261 -25.97 4.28 -1.17
N GLU A 262 -25.98 3.43 -2.20
CA GLU A 262 -26.58 2.09 -2.12
C GLU A 262 -25.97 1.22 -1.02
N TYR A 263 -24.64 1.26 -0.86
CA TYR A 263 -23.90 0.48 0.13
C TYR A 263 -23.47 1.28 1.36
N ARG A 264 -24.13 2.41 1.62
CA ARG A 264 -23.67 3.36 2.66
C ARG A 264 -23.74 2.75 4.05
N SER A 265 -24.80 2.00 4.34
CA SER A 265 -25.03 1.41 5.66
C SER A 265 -23.99 0.33 5.95
N GLU A 266 -23.71 -0.54 4.98
CA GLU A 266 -22.72 -1.61 5.04
C GLU A 266 -21.31 -1.05 5.24
N MET A 267 -20.95 0.00 4.49
CA MET A 267 -19.67 0.69 4.66
C MET A 267 -19.56 1.35 6.05
N GLN A 268 -20.62 2.00 6.53
CA GLN A 268 -20.64 2.60 7.87
C GLN A 268 -20.44 1.57 8.98
N SER A 269 -21.18 0.45 8.94
CA SER A 269 -21.01 -0.63 9.91
C SER A 269 -19.60 -1.22 9.88
N SER A 270 -19.01 -1.38 8.69
CA SER A 270 -17.63 -1.87 8.55
C SER A 270 -16.60 -0.90 9.15
N LEU A 271 -16.79 0.41 8.97
CA LEU A 271 -15.92 1.44 9.55
C LEU A 271 -16.06 1.53 11.07
N GLU A 272 -17.27 1.38 11.60
CA GLU A 272 -17.52 1.30 13.05
C GLU A 272 -16.82 0.08 13.67
N TYR A 273 -16.93 -1.09 13.02
CA TYR A 273 -16.23 -2.29 13.43
C TYR A 273 -14.71 -2.10 13.41
N PHE A 274 -14.16 -1.52 12.34
CA PHE A 274 -12.75 -1.17 12.23
C PHE A 274 -12.29 -0.26 13.37
N HIS A 275 -13.03 0.82 13.64
CA HIS A 275 -12.70 1.77 14.70
C HIS A 275 -12.70 1.11 16.08
N ALA A 276 -13.73 0.32 16.41
CA ALA A 276 -13.83 -0.38 17.69
C ALA A 276 -12.66 -1.36 17.89
N ARG A 277 -12.29 -2.11 16.85
CA ARG A 277 -11.17 -3.05 16.90
C ARG A 277 -9.83 -2.33 17.04
N LYS A 278 -9.62 -1.21 16.34
CA LYS A 278 -8.43 -0.35 16.49
C LYS A 278 -8.30 0.25 17.89
N GLN A 279 -9.40 0.70 18.47
CA GLN A 279 -9.39 1.23 19.82
C GLN A 279 -8.97 0.16 20.84
N LYS A 280 -9.44 -1.08 20.67
CA LYS A 280 -9.01 -2.21 21.52
C LYS A 280 -7.52 -2.52 21.35
N GLU A 281 -7.00 -2.56 20.12
CA GLU A 281 -5.58 -2.76 19.83
C GLU A 281 -4.72 -1.65 20.48
N MET A 282 -5.14 -0.39 20.33
CA MET A 282 -4.45 0.77 20.91
C MET A 282 -4.44 0.72 22.45
N ASN A 283 -5.56 0.38 23.09
CA ASN A 283 -5.63 0.25 24.54
C ASN A 283 -4.67 -0.83 25.06
N HIS A 284 -4.61 -1.98 24.39
CA HIS A 284 -3.67 -3.04 24.74
C HIS A 284 -2.21 -2.58 24.61
N GLN A 285 -1.88 -1.79 23.58
CA GLN A 285 -0.56 -1.20 23.43
C GLN A 285 -0.25 -0.20 24.56
N ILE A 286 -1.20 0.65 24.95
CA ILE A 286 -1.03 1.61 26.05
C ILE A 286 -0.81 0.89 27.38
N GLU A 287 -1.58 -0.16 27.66
CA GLU A 287 -1.41 -1.00 28.85
C GLU A 287 -0.01 -1.63 28.88
N TRP A 288 0.40 -2.25 27.76
CA TRP A 288 1.74 -2.83 27.62
C TRP A 288 2.84 -1.78 27.84
N GLU A 289 2.73 -0.61 27.22
CA GLU A 289 3.69 0.48 27.37
C GLU A 289 3.76 0.99 28.81
N THR A 290 2.62 1.05 29.50
CA THR A 290 2.54 1.50 30.90
C THR A 290 3.21 0.51 31.84
N ILE A 291 2.94 -0.79 31.66
CA ILE A 291 3.60 -1.87 32.43
C ILE A 291 5.11 -1.77 32.25
N TRP A 292 5.58 -1.59 31.01
CA TRP A 292 7.01 -1.47 30.73
C TRP A 292 7.63 -0.21 31.31
N LYS A 293 7.01 0.96 31.15
CA LYS A 293 7.54 2.22 31.73
C LYS A 293 7.65 2.13 33.25
N ASN A 294 6.70 1.47 33.91
CA ASN A 294 6.74 1.23 35.36
C ASN A 294 7.91 0.32 35.73
N LYS A 295 8.08 -0.83 35.04
CA LYS A 295 9.24 -1.71 35.22
C LYS A 295 10.56 -0.95 35.02
N LEU A 296 10.69 -0.22 33.93
CA LEU A 296 11.93 0.48 33.58
C LEU A 296 12.30 1.65 34.52
N SER A 297 11.34 2.18 35.28
CA SER A 297 11.59 3.34 36.15
C SER A 297 12.63 3.07 37.26
N GLU A 298 12.72 1.83 37.76
CA GLU A 298 13.65 1.43 38.82
C GLU A 298 15.08 1.20 38.30
N ILE A 299 15.22 0.84 37.03
CA ILE A 299 16.49 0.49 36.37
C ILE A 299 17.41 1.69 36.15
N VAL A 300 16.84 2.88 36.02
CA VAL A 300 17.59 4.13 35.79
C VAL A 300 18.63 4.39 36.89
N MET A 301 18.34 3.96 38.12
CA MET A 301 19.25 4.14 39.26
C MET A 301 20.42 3.13 39.27
N GLY A 302 20.40 2.13 38.38
CA GLY A 302 21.35 1.03 38.35
C GLY A 302 22.68 1.29 37.64
N PHE A 303 22.92 2.51 37.18
CA PHE A 303 24.15 2.88 36.49
C PHE A 303 24.99 3.88 37.29
N GLY A 304 26.30 3.69 37.26
CA GLY A 304 27.30 4.59 37.84
C GLY A 304 28.51 4.73 36.92
N GLU A 305 29.30 5.79 37.11
CA GLU A 305 30.50 6.04 36.31
C GLU A 305 31.74 5.46 37.02
N VAL A 306 32.52 4.65 36.29
CA VAL A 306 33.77 4.03 36.73
C VAL A 306 34.82 4.27 35.65
N ASP A 307 35.91 4.96 35.98
CA ASP A 307 37.02 5.28 35.05
C ASP A 307 36.58 5.92 33.71
N GLY A 308 35.53 6.76 33.75
CA GLY A 308 35.00 7.44 32.56
C GLY A 308 34.06 6.59 31.69
N ILE A 309 33.74 5.37 32.14
CA ILE A 309 32.78 4.45 31.51
C ILE A 309 31.55 4.33 32.41
N TRP A 310 30.36 4.38 31.81
CA TRP A 310 29.13 4.15 32.56
C TRP A 310 28.85 2.65 32.68
N GLU A 311 28.83 2.14 33.90
CA GLU A 311 28.71 0.71 34.21
C GLU A 311 27.48 0.37 35.05
N TRP A 312 26.91 -0.81 34.77
CA TRP A 312 25.85 -1.43 35.56
C TRP A 312 26.36 -1.83 36.95
N GLN A 313 25.65 -1.42 37.99
CA GLN A 313 26.03 -1.67 39.38
C GLN A 313 25.48 -3.03 39.85
N GLU A 314 26.34 -3.88 40.39
CA GLU A 314 26.01 -5.26 40.79
C GLU A 314 24.91 -5.37 41.87
N ASN A 315 24.69 -4.30 42.64
CA ASN A 315 23.67 -4.25 43.68
C ASN A 315 22.25 -4.00 43.15
N PHE A 316 22.05 -3.81 41.84
CA PHE A 316 20.74 -3.63 41.23
C PHE A 316 20.15 -4.94 40.71
N ASN A 317 18.97 -5.27 41.24
CA ASN A 317 18.28 -6.51 40.91
C ASN A 317 17.71 -6.47 39.48
N THR A 318 18.02 -7.48 38.68
CA THR A 318 17.55 -7.64 37.29
C THR A 318 16.19 -8.31 37.17
N SER A 319 15.55 -8.70 38.29
CA SER A 319 14.24 -9.37 38.32
C SER A 319 13.13 -8.57 37.64
N VAL A 320 13.30 -7.26 37.54
CA VAL A 320 12.41 -6.32 36.85
C VAL A 320 12.25 -6.61 35.35
N PHE A 321 13.23 -7.27 34.72
CA PHE A 321 13.24 -7.52 33.28
C PHE A 321 12.38 -8.69 32.83
N GLY A 322 11.88 -9.54 33.75
CA GLY A 322 11.15 -10.77 33.39
C GLY A 322 11.95 -11.73 32.51
N ASP A 323 11.59 -13.01 32.50
CA ASP A 323 12.29 -13.97 31.64
C ASP A 323 11.85 -13.81 30.18
N GLY A 324 12.78 -13.35 29.33
CA GLY A 324 12.67 -13.38 27.88
C GLY A 324 12.28 -12.08 27.16
N ASP A 325 11.99 -11.03 27.93
CA ASP A 325 11.39 -9.77 27.48
C ASP A 325 12.43 -8.64 27.26
N PHE A 326 13.56 -8.68 27.96
CA PHE A 326 14.69 -7.76 27.78
C PHE A 326 15.71 -8.31 26.78
N PHE A 327 16.18 -7.46 25.86
CA PHE A 327 17.21 -7.83 24.89
C PHE A 327 18.57 -7.21 25.21
N ARG A 328 18.65 -5.87 25.21
CA ARG A 328 19.89 -5.15 25.54
C ARG A 328 19.64 -3.77 26.11
N MET A 329 20.61 -3.23 26.85
CA MET A 329 20.64 -1.81 27.20
C MET A 329 22.03 -1.21 27.02
N TYR A 330 22.07 0.10 26.78
CA TYR A 330 23.30 0.87 26.65
C TYR A 330 23.03 2.36 26.82
N ILE A 331 24.08 3.12 27.10
CA ILE A 331 24.05 4.57 27.28
C ILE A 331 24.85 5.22 26.16
N THR A 332 24.30 6.29 25.58
CA THR A 332 25.04 7.19 24.69
C THR A 332 25.13 8.58 25.29
N ASN A 333 26.08 9.37 24.79
CA ASN A 333 26.01 10.81 24.94
C ASN A 333 24.97 11.43 23.98
N HIS A 334 24.70 12.73 24.12
CA HIS A 334 23.73 13.45 23.28
C HIS A 334 24.10 13.52 21.79
N MET A 335 25.35 13.24 21.43
CA MET A 335 25.82 13.13 20.04
C MET A 335 25.70 11.70 19.48
N GLY A 336 25.23 10.76 20.29
CA GLY A 336 25.00 9.37 19.90
C GLY A 336 26.21 8.45 20.05
N PHE A 337 27.33 8.92 20.59
CA PHE A 337 28.46 8.04 20.91
C PHE A 337 28.16 7.22 22.15
N GLN A 338 28.30 5.91 22.05
CA GLN A 338 28.06 4.97 23.14
C GLN A 338 29.18 5.05 24.20
N VAL A 339 28.77 5.25 25.46
CA VAL A 339 29.66 5.48 26.62
C VAL A 339 29.50 4.41 27.71
N SER A 340 28.65 3.40 27.49
CA SER A 340 28.58 2.18 28.30
C SER A 340 28.83 0.94 27.44
N PRO A 341 29.19 -0.20 28.04
CA PRO A 341 29.05 -1.50 27.40
C PRO A 341 27.61 -1.72 26.92
N ASN A 342 27.44 -2.60 25.95
CA ASN A 342 26.14 -3.23 25.75
C ASN A 342 25.93 -4.24 26.87
N TYR A 343 24.81 -4.14 27.57
CA TYR A 343 24.43 -5.16 28.53
C TYR A 343 23.32 -6.01 27.96
N SER A 344 23.55 -7.32 27.95
CA SER A 344 22.55 -8.35 27.62
C SER A 344 22.37 -9.29 28.81
N ARG A 345 21.20 -9.93 28.91
CA ARG A 345 20.93 -10.87 30.00
C ARG A 345 21.41 -12.28 29.62
N THR A 346 22.14 -12.95 30.50
CA THR A 346 22.51 -14.36 30.31
C THR A 346 21.35 -15.28 30.65
N ASP A 347 21.43 -16.56 30.29
CA ASP A 347 20.42 -17.58 30.65
C ASP A 347 20.18 -17.70 32.17
N PHE A 348 21.19 -17.38 33.00
CA PHE A 348 21.10 -17.38 34.46
C PHE A 348 20.54 -16.08 35.06
N GLY A 349 20.20 -15.10 34.21
CA GLY A 349 19.59 -13.84 34.62
C GLY A 349 20.57 -12.69 34.92
N ASP A 350 21.88 -12.94 34.87
CA ASP A 350 22.94 -11.95 35.10
C ASP A 350 23.14 -11.02 33.90
N MET A 351 23.67 -9.83 34.17
CA MET A 351 24.01 -8.84 33.15
C MET A 351 25.42 -9.08 32.63
N LYS A 352 25.53 -9.41 31.34
CA LYS A 352 26.81 -9.59 30.66
C LYS A 352 27.18 -8.32 29.91
N PRO A 353 28.29 -7.63 30.26
CA PRO A 353 28.80 -6.50 29.51
C PRO A 353 29.53 -6.95 28.23
N ASP A 354 29.33 -6.20 27.15
CA ASP A 354 30.10 -6.26 25.91
C ASP A 354 30.68 -4.87 25.61
N TYR A 355 31.99 -4.74 25.82
CA TYR A 355 32.75 -3.50 25.66
C TYR A 355 33.06 -3.17 24.19
N SER A 356 32.84 -4.11 23.25
CA SER A 356 33.15 -3.91 21.83
C SER A 356 32.32 -2.81 21.15
N PHE A 357 31.31 -2.28 21.86
CA PHE A 357 30.41 -1.24 21.39
C PHE A 357 30.76 0.17 21.87
N LEU A 358 31.72 0.32 22.78
CA LEU A 358 32.17 1.62 23.25
C LEU A 358 32.70 2.49 22.11
N GLY A 359 32.33 3.76 22.11
CA GLY A 359 32.72 4.73 21.09
C GLY A 359 32.02 4.60 19.74
N LYS A 360 31.18 3.58 19.52
CA LYS A 360 30.32 3.52 18.32
C LYS A 360 29.30 4.65 18.35
N ASN A 361 28.91 5.14 17.18
CA ASN A 361 27.93 6.20 17.06
C ASN A 361 26.59 5.66 16.51
N TRP A 362 25.48 6.10 17.11
CA TRP A 362 24.12 5.66 16.79
C TRP A 362 23.19 6.77 16.29
N SER A 363 23.70 7.96 16.02
CA SER A 363 22.88 9.12 15.63
C SER A 363 22.15 8.92 14.30
N PHE A 364 22.62 8.00 13.45
CA PHE A 364 21.99 7.68 12.17
C PHE A 364 20.71 6.84 12.30
N ARG A 365 20.41 6.27 13.47
CA ARG A 365 19.18 5.49 13.67
C ARG A 365 17.97 6.43 13.72
N PRO A 366 16.86 6.14 12.99
CA PRO A 366 15.72 7.07 12.87
C PRO A 366 15.15 7.57 14.21
N TYR A 367 15.03 6.68 15.20
CA TYR A 367 14.46 7.00 16.50
C TYR A 367 15.37 7.85 17.41
N PHE A 368 16.67 8.03 17.08
CA PHE A 368 17.60 8.79 17.91
C PHE A 368 17.20 10.27 18.00
N PHE A 369 17.00 10.91 16.84
CA PHE A 369 16.58 12.31 16.80
C PHE A 369 15.11 12.50 17.19
N GLU A 370 14.25 11.51 16.96
CA GLU A 370 12.88 11.52 17.49
C GLU A 370 12.87 11.59 19.02
N HIS A 371 13.74 10.82 19.69
CA HIS A 371 13.91 10.89 21.13
C HIS A 371 14.40 12.27 21.57
N LEU A 372 15.49 12.78 20.96
CA LEU A 372 16.05 14.10 21.30
C LEU A 372 15.02 15.23 21.14
N HIS A 373 14.13 15.13 20.16
CA HIS A 373 13.05 16.09 19.98
C HIS A 373 12.01 15.99 21.11
N LYS A 374 11.52 14.78 21.40
CA LYS A 374 10.49 14.54 22.43
C LYS A 374 10.99 14.86 23.84
N SER A 375 12.25 14.56 24.15
CA SER A 375 12.82 14.79 25.47
C SER A 375 13.06 16.27 25.80
N LYS A 376 13.12 17.16 24.79
CA LYS A 376 13.10 18.62 25.00
C LYS A 376 11.78 19.11 25.59
N THR A 377 10.67 18.48 25.24
CA THR A 377 9.33 18.84 25.73
C THR A 377 8.93 18.12 27.02
N SER A 378 9.49 16.92 27.27
CA SER A 378 9.23 16.15 28.48
C SER A 378 10.52 15.44 28.91
N ARG A 379 11.31 16.13 29.76
CA ARG A 379 12.68 15.72 30.11
C ARG A 379 12.76 14.35 30.78
N ASP A 380 11.76 13.98 31.57
CA ASP A 380 11.75 12.74 32.36
C ASP A 380 10.95 11.60 31.72
N ALA A 381 10.33 11.82 30.56
CA ALA A 381 9.48 10.82 29.94
C ALA A 381 10.29 9.78 29.14
N TRP A 382 9.93 8.52 29.36
CA TRP A 382 10.28 7.45 28.43
C TRP A 382 9.68 7.73 27.05
N THR A 383 10.54 7.78 26.05
CA THR A 383 10.12 7.70 24.65
C THR A 383 10.27 6.28 24.13
N LEU A 384 9.52 5.96 23.09
CA LEU A 384 9.48 4.62 22.53
C LEU A 384 9.59 4.69 21.01
N SER A 385 10.43 3.83 20.45
CA SER A 385 10.57 3.69 19.01
C SER A 385 9.37 3.00 18.37
N HIS A 386 9.28 3.11 17.05
CA HIS A 386 8.54 2.14 16.24
C HIS A 386 9.13 0.73 16.43
N MET A 387 8.33 -0.30 16.13
CA MET A 387 8.83 -1.68 16.09
C MET A 387 9.84 -1.81 14.95
N TYR A 388 10.97 -2.46 15.22
CA TYR A 388 11.98 -2.73 14.22
C TYR A 388 12.62 -4.10 14.47
N HIS A 389 13.38 -4.59 13.50
CA HIS A 389 14.12 -5.84 13.61
C HIS A 389 15.54 -5.62 14.04
N ASP A 390 16.03 -6.43 14.97
CA ASP A 390 17.46 -6.50 15.21
C ASP A 390 18.19 -7.10 14.00
N ILE A 391 19.32 -6.48 13.65
CA ILE A 391 20.13 -6.83 12.47
C ILE A 391 20.79 -8.20 12.63
N SER A 392 21.13 -8.59 13.87
CA SER A 392 21.82 -9.85 14.18
C SER A 392 20.83 -10.99 14.46
N GLU A 393 19.80 -10.75 15.26
CA GLU A 393 19.03 -11.83 15.89
C GLU A 393 17.60 -12.03 15.33
N ARG A 394 17.19 -11.24 14.33
CA ARG A 394 15.85 -11.32 13.67
C ARG A 394 14.64 -11.20 14.62
N MET A 395 14.84 -10.71 15.84
CA MET A 395 13.77 -10.45 16.80
C MET A 395 13.09 -9.10 16.55
N MET A 396 11.79 -9.03 16.82
CA MET A 396 11.06 -7.76 16.78
C MET A 396 11.27 -7.02 18.10
N LEU A 397 11.92 -5.87 18.00
CA LEU A 397 12.27 -5.03 19.13
C LEU A 397 11.49 -3.73 19.13
N ARG A 398 11.33 -3.16 20.33
CA ARG A 398 11.12 -1.73 20.54
C ARG A 398 12.19 -1.20 21.47
N THR A 399 12.64 0.01 21.21
CA THR A 399 13.63 0.70 22.04
C THR A 399 12.93 1.76 22.89
N PHE A 400 13.03 1.59 24.20
CA PHE A 400 12.77 2.64 25.17
C PHE A 400 13.99 3.53 25.30
N ALA A 401 13.80 4.84 25.28
CA ALA A 401 14.87 5.81 25.48
C ALA A 401 14.47 6.86 26.53
N ARG A 402 15.40 7.18 27.43
CA ARG A 402 15.22 8.18 28.49
C ARG A 402 16.53 8.91 28.78
N ASN A 403 16.45 10.21 29.02
CA ASN A 403 17.61 10.97 29.48
C ASN A 403 17.96 10.58 30.92
N LEU A 404 19.22 10.27 31.17
CA LEU A 404 19.78 10.11 32.52
C LEU A 404 20.28 11.44 33.09
N SER A 405 20.78 12.31 32.21
CA SER A 405 21.26 13.67 32.51
C SER A 405 21.12 14.54 31.26
N GLU A 406 21.58 15.80 31.32
CA GLU A 406 21.59 16.69 30.14
C GLU A 406 22.40 16.12 28.96
N ASN A 407 23.37 15.25 29.24
CA ASN A 407 24.31 14.75 28.25
C ASN A 407 24.20 13.25 27.96
N LEU A 408 23.38 12.50 28.71
CA LEU A 408 23.35 11.04 28.66
C LEU A 408 21.95 10.50 28.42
N ILE A 409 21.88 9.49 27.57
CA ILE A 409 20.64 8.86 27.13
C ILE A 409 20.77 7.35 27.32
N LEU A 410 19.88 6.76 28.10
CA LEU A 410 19.74 5.32 28.25
C LEU A 410 18.80 4.78 27.17
N PHE A 411 19.24 3.75 26.46
CA PHE A 411 18.46 2.98 25.52
C PHE A 411 18.27 1.56 26.06
N ILE A 412 17.04 1.05 25.98
CA ILE A 412 16.66 -0.29 26.41
C ILE A 412 15.83 -0.93 25.29
N ASP A 413 16.36 -1.99 24.71
CA ASP A 413 15.69 -2.78 23.71
C ASP A 413 14.94 -3.94 24.38
N VAL A 414 13.64 -4.01 24.10
CA VAL A 414 12.76 -5.08 24.60
C VAL A 414 12.22 -5.89 23.45
N VAL A 415 12.05 -7.19 23.69
CA VAL A 415 11.46 -8.13 22.73
C VAL A 415 9.95 -7.96 22.78
N VAL A 416 9.34 -7.63 21.64
CA VAL A 416 7.87 -7.54 21.51
C VAL A 416 7.30 -8.89 21.09
N SER A 417 8.00 -9.60 20.21
CA SER A 417 7.69 -10.96 19.82
C SER A 417 8.94 -11.67 19.30
N ARG A 418 8.97 -12.99 19.50
CA ARG A 418 9.94 -13.89 18.87
C ARG A 418 9.29 -14.44 17.60
N SER A 419 10.00 -14.31 16.47
CA SER A 419 9.51 -14.71 15.14
C SER A 419 9.38 -16.22 15.00
#